data_AF-A0A9E4DAS2-F1
#
_entry.id   AF-A0A9E4DAS2-F1
#
_cell.length_a   1.000
_cell.length_b   1.000
_cell.length_c   1.000
_cell.angle_alpha   90.00
_cell.angle_beta   90.00
_cell.angle_gamma   90.00
#
_symmetry.space_group_name_H-M   'P 1'
#
loop_
_entity.id
_entity.type
_entity.pdbx_description
1 polymer ?
#
loop_
_entity_poly.entity_id
_entity_poly.type
_entity_poly.pdbx_seq_one_letter_code
_entity_poly.pdbx_strand_id
1 'polypeptide(L)'
;MAAAGGAHWSSRFGFLMASVGFAVGLGNIWRFPYITGENGGAAFVLIYLACAFGIGAPILIAEILIGRRGQGSPTTAMTSMALENGRSKHWRLVGGMGLLAAYTIEIVYAVVVGW
;
A
#
# COMPACT_ATOMS: atom_id res chain seq x y z
N MET A 1 -31.27 -11.62 7.16
CA MET A 1 -30.49 -10.89 6.13
C MET A 1 -29.88 -9.66 6.78
N ALA A 2 -28.84 -9.85 7.58
CA ALA A 2 -28.22 -8.76 8.34
C ALA A 2 -27.43 -7.85 7.40
N ALA A 3 -27.74 -6.55 7.43
CA ALA A 3 -27.04 -5.54 6.67
C ALA A 3 -25.54 -5.57 7.01
N ALA A 4 -24.69 -5.75 6.00
CA ALA A 4 -23.25 -5.65 6.12
C ALA A 4 -22.86 -4.18 6.34
N GLY A 5 -22.95 -3.72 7.60
CA GLY A 5 -22.23 -2.52 8.03
C GLY A 5 -20.74 -2.84 7.92
N GLY A 6 -20.00 -2.05 7.13
CA GLY A 6 -18.57 -2.25 6.94
C GLY A 6 -17.84 -2.34 8.27
N ALA A 7 -16.94 -3.33 8.42
CA ALA A 7 -16.14 -3.47 9.63
C ALA A 7 -15.20 -2.26 9.74
N HIS A 8 -15.51 -1.33 10.64
CA HIS A 8 -14.65 -0.19 10.94
C HIS A 8 -13.67 -0.57 12.06
N TRP A 9 -12.45 -0.05 11.97
CA TRP A 9 -11.44 -0.24 13.01
C TRP A 9 -11.91 0.36 14.33
N SER A 10 -11.92 -0.47 15.39
CA SER A 10 -12.35 -0.08 16.74
C SER A 10 -11.48 1.03 17.35
N SER A 11 -10.19 1.12 16.97
CA SER A 11 -9.28 2.15 17.44
C SER A 11 -8.32 2.64 16.34
N ARG A 12 -8.01 3.94 16.35
CA ARG A 12 -6.99 4.56 15.48
C ARG A 12 -5.62 3.93 15.71
N PHE A 13 -5.32 3.53 16.96
CA PHE A 13 -4.09 2.85 17.29
C PHE A 13 -4.04 1.45 16.68
N GLY A 14 -5.16 0.71 16.69
CA GLY A 14 -5.25 -0.60 16.04
C GLY A 14 -5.05 -0.50 14.53
N PHE A 15 -5.64 0.50 13.89
CA PHE A 15 -5.40 0.78 12.47
C PHE A 15 -3.93 1.11 12.18
N LEU A 16 -3.31 1.96 12.99
CA LEU A 16 -1.91 2.35 12.82
C LEU A 16 -0.98 1.13 12.99
N MET A 17 -1.16 0.33 14.03
CA MET A 17 -0.35 -0.86 14.26
C MET A 17 -0.51 -1.90 13.15
N ALA A 18 -1.72 -2.14 12.66
CA ALA A 18 -1.95 -3.03 11.53
C ALA A 18 -1.26 -2.52 10.25
N SER A 19 -1.33 -1.20 10.00
CA SER A 19 -0.69 -0.57 8.84
C SER A 19 0.84 -0.63 8.92
N VAL A 20 1.41 -0.39 10.10
CA VAL A 20 2.86 -0.48 10.34
C VAL A 20 3.33 -1.94 10.20
N GLY A 21 2.58 -2.90 10.75
CA GLY A 21 2.89 -4.33 10.62
C GLY A 21 2.85 -4.84 9.18
N PHE A 22 1.97 -4.28 8.34
CA PHE A 22 1.96 -4.55 6.91
C PHE A 22 3.16 -3.91 6.19
N ALA A 23 3.51 -2.66 6.53
CA ALA A 23 4.58 -1.93 5.85
C ALA A 23 6.00 -2.43 6.21
N VAL A 24 6.20 -2.93 7.43
CA VAL A 24 7.49 -3.44 7.89
C VAL A 24 7.59 -4.94 7.59
N GLY A 25 8.32 -5.29 6.52
CA GLY A 25 8.55 -6.68 6.13
C GLY A 25 10.03 -7.09 6.13
N LEU A 26 10.28 -8.35 5.80
CA LEU A 26 11.62 -8.90 5.53
C LEU A 26 12.48 -7.95 4.70
N GLY A 27 11.96 -7.36 3.62
CA GLY A 27 12.71 -6.42 2.77
C GLY A 27 13.42 -5.28 3.53
N ASN A 28 12.84 -4.76 4.61
CA ASN A 28 13.47 -3.73 5.43
C ASN A 28 14.60 -4.27 6.32
N ILE A 29 14.57 -5.55 6.66
CA ILE A 29 15.51 -6.17 7.60
C ILE A 29 16.84 -6.53 6.94
N TRP A 30 16.82 -7.06 5.71
CA TRP A 30 18.03 -7.57 5.04
C TRP A 30 18.33 -6.88 3.71
N ARG A 31 17.33 -6.64 2.86
CA ARG A 31 17.54 -6.04 1.53
C ARG A 31 17.91 -4.55 1.62
N PHE A 32 17.29 -3.80 2.53
CA PHE A 32 17.62 -2.39 2.76
C PHE A 32 19.07 -2.17 3.20
N PRO A 33 19.60 -2.81 4.26
CA PRO A 33 21.00 -2.62 4.66
C PRO A 33 21.99 -3.13 3.61
N TYR A 34 21.66 -4.21 2.89
CA TYR A 34 22.49 -4.73 1.80
C TYR A 34 22.66 -3.71 0.67
N ILE A 35 21.55 -3.20 0.13
CA ILE A 35 21.58 -2.20 -0.96
C ILE A 35 22.23 -0.90 -0.49
N THR A 36 21.95 -0.48 0.75
CA THR A 36 22.58 0.72 1.33
C THR A 36 24.10 0.54 1.44
N GLY A 37 24.57 -0.63 1.88
CA GLY A 37 26.00 -0.95 1.96
C GLY A 37 26.70 -0.92 0.60
N GLU A 38 26.08 -1.47 -0.44
CA GLU A 38 26.65 -1.50 -1.79
C GLU A 38 26.62 -0.15 -2.50
N ASN A 39 25.60 0.70 -2.26
CA ASN A 39 25.37 1.94 -3.00
C ASN A 39 25.93 3.20 -2.32
N GLY A 40 27.01 3.07 -1.55
CA GLY A 40 27.69 4.22 -0.93
C GLY A 40 27.12 4.65 0.43
N GLY A 41 26.46 3.74 1.15
CA GLY A 41 26.10 3.89 2.56
C GLY A 41 25.19 5.09 2.81
N ALA A 42 25.71 6.06 3.57
CA ALA A 42 24.94 7.23 4.02
C ALA A 42 24.43 8.11 2.87
N ALA A 43 25.15 8.20 1.74
CA ALA A 43 24.70 8.99 0.59
C ALA A 43 23.42 8.41 -0.04
N PHE A 44 23.33 7.07 -0.12
CA PHE A 44 22.13 6.37 -0.56
C PHE A 44 20.95 6.60 0.39
N VAL A 45 21.19 6.59 1.71
CA VAL A 45 20.14 6.83 2.71
C VAL A 45 19.52 8.22 2.56
N LEU A 46 20.33 9.26 2.31
CA LEU A 46 19.81 10.63 2.12
C LEU A 46 18.89 10.73 0.90
N ILE A 47 19.30 10.13 -0.22
CA ILE A 47 18.47 10.10 -1.45
C ILE A 47 17.22 9.25 -1.22
N TYR A 48 17.36 8.10 -0.55
CA TYR A 48 16.24 7.24 -0.18
C TYR A 48 15.20 7.99 0.65
N LEU A 49 15.63 8.75 1.67
CA LEU A 49 14.73 9.55 2.49
C LEU A 49 14.07 10.67 1.68
N ALA A 50 14.82 11.36 0.82
CA ALA A 50 14.26 12.39 -0.05
C ALA A 50 13.17 11.83 -0.97
N CYS A 51 13.39 10.65 -1.59
CA CYS A 51 12.40 9.96 -2.40
C CYS A 51 11.24 9.42 -1.56
N ALA A 52 11.50 8.91 -0.36
CA ALA A 52 10.47 8.39 0.53
C ALA A 52 9.49 9.49 0.96
N PHE A 53 9.99 10.68 1.33
CA PHE A 53 9.13 11.81 1.69
C PHE A 53 8.54 12.52 0.47
N GLY A 54 9.28 12.63 -0.63
CA GLY A 54 8.83 13.34 -1.84
C GLY A 54 7.86 12.54 -2.71
N ILE A 55 7.93 11.21 -2.69
CA ILE A 55 7.14 10.34 -3.56
C ILE A 55 6.37 9.30 -2.75
N GLY A 56 7.04 8.58 -1.85
CA GLY A 56 6.40 7.50 -1.07
C GLY A 56 5.27 7.98 -0.17
N ALA A 57 5.52 9.02 0.64
CA ALA A 57 4.54 9.60 1.54
C ALA A 57 3.29 10.16 0.83
N PRO A 58 3.40 10.99 -0.23
CA PRO A 58 2.21 11.49 -0.92
C PRO A 58 1.41 10.37 -1.60
N ILE A 59 2.08 9.35 -2.17
CA ILE A 59 1.38 8.18 -2.73
C ILE A 59 0.60 7.43 -1.65
N LEU A 60 1.24 7.15 -0.50
CA LEU A 60 0.59 6.47 0.61
C LEU A 60 -0.64 7.23 1.13
N ILE A 61 -0.52 8.56 1.27
CA ILE A 61 -1.64 9.42 1.69
C ILE A 61 -2.78 9.35 0.66
N ALA A 62 -2.44 9.39 -0.64
CA ALA A 62 -3.43 9.29 -1.71
C ALA A 62 -4.17 7.94 -1.67
N GLU A 63 -3.46 6.82 -1.49
CA GLU A 63 -4.06 5.49 -1.40
C GLU A 63 -4.98 5.35 -0.18
N ILE A 64 -4.56 5.85 0.99
CA ILE A 64 -5.39 5.83 2.20
C ILE A 64 -6.65 6.70 2.00
N LEU A 65 -6.54 7.85 1.33
CA LEU A 65 -7.69 8.71 1.04
C LEU A 65 -8.69 8.03 0.10
N ILE A 66 -8.20 7.39 -0.98
CA ILE A 66 -9.02 6.63 -1.94
C ILE A 66 -9.72 5.47 -1.22
N GLY A 67 -9.00 4.71 -0.40
CA GLY A 67 -9.57 3.60 0.38
C GLY A 67 -10.64 4.07 1.38
N ARG A 68 -10.39 5.18 2.09
CA ARG A 68 -11.34 5.73 3.08
C ARG A 68 -12.61 6.28 2.45
N ARG A 69 -12.54 6.87 1.25
CA ARG A 69 -13.72 7.40 0.54
C ARG A 69 -14.46 6.30 -0.22
N GLY A 70 -13.73 5.35 -0.80
CA GLY A 70 -14.30 4.25 -1.58
C GLY A 70 -15.01 3.18 -0.74
N GLN A 71 -14.58 2.95 0.51
CA GLN A 71 -15.17 1.98 1.47
C GLN A 71 -15.49 0.58 0.87
N GLY A 72 -14.75 0.19 -0.17
CA GLY A 72 -15.03 -1.01 -0.97
C GLY A 72 -13.76 -1.64 -1.52
N SER A 73 -13.90 -2.69 -2.31
CA SER A 73 -12.74 -3.35 -2.94
C SER A 73 -11.92 -2.36 -3.77
N PRO A 74 -10.59 -2.55 -3.94
CA PRO A 74 -9.72 -1.60 -4.65
C PRO A 74 -10.24 -1.21 -6.04
N THR A 75 -10.83 -2.16 -6.76
CA THR A 75 -11.48 -1.93 -8.06
C THR A 75 -12.75 -1.08 -7.95
N THR A 76 -13.57 -1.33 -6.94
CA THR A 76 -14.81 -0.58 -6.68
C THR A 76 -14.51 0.83 -6.16
N ALA A 77 -13.55 0.97 -5.23
CA ALA A 77 -13.09 2.24 -4.69
C ALA A 77 -12.50 3.15 -5.77
N MET A 78 -11.70 2.58 -6.68
CA MET A 78 -11.14 3.34 -7.81
C MET A 78 -12.20 3.71 -8.84
N THR A 79 -13.21 2.86 -9.04
CA THR A 79 -14.34 3.15 -9.94
C THR A 79 -15.26 4.22 -9.35
N SER A 80 -15.58 4.16 -8.05
CA SER A 80 -16.43 5.15 -7.38
C SER A 80 -15.76 6.52 -7.35
N MET A 81 -14.47 6.58 -7.01
CA MET A 81 -13.70 7.83 -7.07
C MET A 81 -13.59 8.38 -8.50
N ALA A 82 -13.41 7.54 -9.52
CA ALA A 82 -13.37 7.98 -10.90
C ALA A 82 -14.71 8.56 -11.36
N LEU A 83 -15.83 7.91 -11.00
CA LEU A 83 -17.18 8.39 -11.29
C LEU A 83 -17.49 9.71 -10.57
N GLU A 84 -17.09 9.84 -9.31
CA GLU A 84 -17.29 11.05 -8.49
C GLU A 84 -16.51 12.26 -9.04
N ASN A 85 -15.37 12.04 -9.71
CA ASN A 85 -14.58 13.07 -10.37
C ASN A 85 -14.92 13.27 -11.86
N GLY A 86 -16.02 12.68 -12.34
CA GLY A 86 -16.46 12.77 -13.74
C GLY A 86 -15.51 12.12 -14.75
N ARG A 87 -14.68 11.16 -14.31
CA ARG A 87 -13.72 10.43 -15.14
C ARG A 87 -14.27 9.06 -15.53
N SER A 88 -13.67 8.50 -16.58
CA SER A 88 -14.08 7.24 -17.20
C SER A 88 -13.98 6.03 -16.25
N LYS A 89 -14.92 5.09 -16.32
CA LYS A 89 -14.92 3.82 -15.55
C LYS A 89 -13.69 2.93 -15.79
N HIS A 90 -12.89 3.23 -16.81
CA HIS A 90 -11.66 2.52 -17.15
C HIS A 90 -10.59 2.60 -16.06
N TRP A 91 -10.67 3.57 -15.14
CA TRP A 91 -9.80 3.65 -13.95
C TRP A 91 -9.95 2.44 -13.02
N ARG A 92 -10.99 1.62 -13.20
CA ARG A 92 -11.09 0.29 -12.58
C ARG A 92 -9.90 -0.62 -12.88
N LEU A 93 -9.29 -0.49 -14.07
CA LEU A 93 -8.12 -1.26 -14.48
C LEU A 93 -6.93 -1.00 -13.56
N VAL A 94 -6.72 0.25 -13.13
CA VAL A 94 -5.63 0.60 -12.20
C VAL A 94 -5.81 -0.11 -10.86
N GLY A 95 -7.05 -0.11 -10.32
CA GLY A 95 -7.37 -0.87 -9.11
C GLY A 95 -7.22 -2.38 -9.28
N GLY A 96 -7.50 -2.91 -10.48
CA GLY A 96 -7.31 -4.33 -10.83
C GLY A 96 -5.83 -4.72 -10.94
N MET A 97 -5.01 -3.86 -11.55
CA MET A 97 -3.56 -4.04 -11.63
C MET A 97 -2.91 -4.04 -10.25
N GLY A 98 -3.32 -3.14 -9.35
CA GLY A 98 -2.84 -3.11 -7.97
C GLY A 98 -3.15 -4.41 -7.22
N LEU A 99 -4.36 -4.96 -7.40
CA LEU A 99 -4.75 -6.24 -6.79
C LEU A 99 -3.91 -7.41 -7.32
N LEU A 100 -3.68 -7.46 -8.64
CA LEU A 100 -2.84 -8.49 -9.26
C LEU A 100 -1.39 -8.38 -8.77
N ALA A 101 -0.84 -7.17 -8.70
CA ALA A 101 0.51 -6.94 -8.20
C ALA A 101 0.66 -7.40 -6.75
N ALA A 102 -0.29 -7.04 -5.88
CA ALA A 102 -0.30 -7.48 -4.48
C ALA A 102 -0.35 -9.02 -4.36
N TYR A 103 -1.20 -9.67 -5.16
CA TYR A 103 -1.30 -11.13 -5.21
C TYR A 103 0.00 -11.79 -5.66
N THR A 104 0.64 -11.27 -6.72
CA THR A 104 1.93 -11.81 -7.20
C THR A 104 3.04 -11.66 -6.16
N ILE A 105 3.07 -10.52 -5.45
CA ILE A 105 4.05 -10.31 -4.37
C ILE A 105 3.81 -11.31 -3.23
N GLU A 106 2.56 -11.54 -2.86
CA GLU A 106 2.19 -12.44 -1.75
C GLU A 106 2.60 -13.90 -2.03
N ILE A 107 2.46 -14.38 -3.27
CA ILE A 107 2.93 -15.73 -3.66
C ILE A 107 4.42 -15.93 -3.32
N VAL A 108 5.27 -14.96 -3.68
CA VAL A 108 6.72 -15.06 -3.41
C VAL A 108 7.00 -14.88 -1.93
N TYR A 109 6.31 -13.95 -1.27
CA TYR A 109 6.51 -13.68 0.15
C TYR A 109 6.09 -14.86 1.05
N ALA A 110 5.01 -15.56 0.70
CA ALA A 110 4.55 -16.74 1.42
C ALA A 110 5.60 -17.85 1.43
N VAL A 111 6.29 -18.07 0.30
CA VAL A 111 7.38 -19.04 0.21
C VAL A 111 8.57 -18.62 1.07
N VAL A 112 8.94 -17.33 1.07
CA VAL A 112 10.08 -16.82 1.85
C VAL A 112 9.81 -16.86 3.36
N VAL A 113 8.58 -16.58 3.80
CA VAL A 113 8.19 -16.64 5.22
C VAL A 113 7.99 -18.08 5.70
N GLY A 114 7.62 -18.99 4.81
CA GLY A 114 7.39 -20.40 5.14
C GLY A 114 8.65 -21.26 5.29
N TRP A 115 9.82 -20.74 4.89
CA TRP A 115 11.12 -21.39 5.04
C TRP A 115 11.76 -21.05 6.39
#